data_AF-A0A2M9ZAI1-F1
#
_entry.id   AF-A0A2M9ZAI1-F1
#
_cell.length_a   1.000
_cell.length_b   1.000
_cell.length_c   1.000
_cell.angle_alpha   90.00
_cell.angle_beta   90.00
_cell.angle_gamma   90.00
#
_symmetry.space_group_name_H-M   'P 1'
#
loop_
_entity.id
_entity.type
_entity.pdbx_description
1 polymer ?
#
loop_
_entity_poly.entity_id
_entity_poly.type
_entity_poly.pdbx_seq_one_letter_code
_entity_poly.pdbx_strand_id
1 'polypeptide(L)'
;MATGKEASLPKFYASLVLLIVFQTYFASCETIRSYWKPKDDFIKSLELPDWVLDSSIKLRIFSDFPNTVNPEDALPEDDIASYANQARILLAASPAAMKDIYKMAGCLDGSELVGIRGNKITDAQEDVWFGICRSGAQDTVVFRVFDMGNDQLYRLYEDELVKNWEESKKNINTNPDKAIRLANRIVEHEPSHPGARRLLGSLYLKSGYCVGAVRNYRIYLRIVPRSSEKEKIHALLKKSCAESLVPKKPETKEFSEDLPTLEETGS
;
A
#
# COMPACT_ATOMS: atom_id res chain seq x y z
N MET A 1 15.42 7.82 -85.68
CA MET A 1 16.58 7.87 -84.78
C MET A 1 16.26 8.77 -83.60
N ALA A 2 16.80 8.46 -82.42
CA ALA A 2 16.72 9.17 -81.12
C ALA A 2 15.47 8.90 -80.23
N THR A 3 15.59 7.76 -79.53
CA THR A 3 15.30 7.47 -78.11
C THR A 3 14.83 8.58 -77.15
N GLY A 4 13.84 8.27 -76.32
CA GLY A 4 13.54 8.94 -75.03
C GLY A 4 13.02 7.92 -74.02
N LYS A 5 13.74 7.77 -72.90
CA LYS A 5 13.62 6.72 -71.87
C LYS A 5 12.41 6.91 -70.95
N GLU A 6 11.70 5.83 -70.65
CA GLU A 6 10.82 5.72 -69.48
C GLU A 6 11.67 5.63 -68.19
N ALA A 7 11.35 6.47 -67.20
CA ALA A 7 11.91 6.37 -65.85
C ALA A 7 10.88 5.68 -64.94
N SER A 8 11.15 4.42 -64.60
CA SER A 8 10.40 3.69 -63.57
C SER A 8 10.90 4.13 -62.19
N LEU A 9 9.98 4.69 -61.38
CA LEU A 9 10.20 4.96 -59.97
C LEU A 9 10.33 3.62 -59.20
N PRO A 10 11.28 3.48 -58.27
CA PRO A 10 11.53 2.22 -57.59
C PRO A 10 10.45 1.98 -56.53
N LYS A 11 9.72 0.86 -56.69
CA LYS A 11 8.71 0.32 -55.74
C LYS A 11 9.26 -0.04 -54.34
N PHE A 12 10.52 0.30 -54.05
CA PHE A 12 11.20 -0.06 -52.80
C PHE A 12 10.94 0.93 -51.65
N TYR A 13 10.65 2.20 -51.95
CA TYR A 13 10.40 3.21 -50.91
C TYR A 13 8.99 3.15 -50.33
N ALA A 14 7.99 2.75 -51.12
CA ALA A 14 6.60 2.65 -50.65
C ALA A 14 6.41 1.53 -49.61
N SER A 15 7.17 0.44 -49.71
CA SER A 15 7.09 -0.68 -48.76
C SER A 15 7.81 -0.40 -47.43
N LEU A 16 8.85 0.44 -47.44
CA LEU A 16 9.57 0.81 -46.22
C LEU A 16 8.81 1.85 -45.40
N VAL A 17 8.16 2.81 -46.06
CA VAL A 17 7.34 3.84 -45.38
C VAL A 17 6.08 3.22 -44.76
N LEU A 18 5.46 2.21 -45.39
CA LEU A 18 4.32 1.50 -44.79
C LEU A 18 4.71 0.64 -43.57
N LEU A 19 5.94 0.12 -43.53
CA LEU A 19 6.46 -0.64 -42.39
C LEU A 19 6.83 0.25 -41.20
N ILE A 20 7.31 1.48 -41.45
CA ILE A 20 7.63 2.44 -40.40
C ILE A 20 6.36 3.05 -39.79
N VAL A 21 5.30 3.27 -40.58
CA VAL A 21 4.02 3.79 -40.06
C VAL A 21 3.21 2.71 -39.30
N PHE A 22 3.40 1.42 -39.61
CA PHE A 22 2.74 0.34 -38.87
C PHE A 22 3.39 0.04 -37.51
N GLN A 23 4.67 0.35 -37.32
CA GLN A 23 5.34 0.17 -36.04
C GLN A 23 5.08 1.29 -35.02
N THR A 24 4.57 2.45 -35.45
CA THR A 24 4.27 3.55 -34.53
C THR A 24 2.82 3.56 -34.02
N TYR A 25 1.96 2.66 -34.50
CA TYR A 25 0.53 2.60 -34.10
C TYR A 25 0.17 1.42 -33.19
N PHE A 26 1.10 0.50 -32.94
CA PHE A 26 0.99 -0.42 -31.80
C PHE A 26 1.78 0.16 -30.63
N ALA A 27 1.34 1.32 -30.14
CA ALA A 27 1.51 1.60 -28.72
C ALA A 27 0.92 0.38 -28.00
N SER A 28 1.80 -0.38 -27.36
CA SER A 28 1.49 -1.65 -26.70
C SER A 28 0.16 -1.53 -25.97
N CYS A 29 -0.74 -2.50 -26.15
CA CYS A 29 -2.02 -2.54 -25.45
C CYS A 29 -1.83 -2.47 -23.91
N GLU A 30 -0.62 -2.75 -23.42
CA GLU A 30 -0.17 -2.54 -22.03
C GLU A 30 -0.03 -1.07 -21.61
N THR A 31 0.43 -0.17 -22.47
CA THR A 31 0.60 1.25 -22.11
C THR A 31 -0.74 1.99 -22.01
N ILE A 32 -1.73 1.64 -22.84
CA ILE A 32 -3.09 2.20 -22.78
C ILE A 32 -3.84 1.68 -21.53
N ARG A 33 -3.59 0.43 -21.10
CA ARG A 33 -4.18 -0.14 -19.88
C ARG A 33 -3.69 0.55 -18.59
N SER A 34 -2.52 1.20 -18.63
CA SER A 34 -2.00 1.99 -17.50
C SER A 34 -2.72 3.34 -17.31
N TYR A 35 -3.27 3.91 -18.39
CA TYR A 35 -3.88 5.24 -18.40
C TYR A 35 -5.40 5.20 -18.14
N TRP A 36 -6.03 4.05 -18.37
CA TRP A 36 -7.44 3.78 -18.12
C TRP A 36 -7.58 2.57 -17.18
N LYS A 37 -7.21 2.73 -15.91
CA LYS A 37 -7.87 1.95 -14.86
C LYS A 37 -9.19 2.68 -14.59
N PRO A 38 -10.35 2.24 -15.12
CA PRO A 38 -11.62 2.81 -14.66
C PRO A 38 -11.61 2.70 -13.13
N LYS A 39 -11.87 3.82 -12.43
CA LYS A 39 -12.05 3.80 -10.98
C LYS A 39 -13.12 2.74 -10.72
N ASP A 40 -12.69 1.59 -10.23
CA ASP A 40 -13.50 0.40 -10.00
C ASP A 40 -14.72 0.83 -9.17
N ASP A 41 -15.92 0.52 -9.66
CA ASP A 41 -17.17 0.93 -9.01
C ASP A 41 -17.25 0.37 -7.59
N PHE A 42 -16.58 -0.77 -7.34
CA PHE A 42 -16.35 -1.27 -5.99
C PHE A 42 -15.60 -0.27 -5.12
N ILE A 43 -14.46 0.27 -5.57
CA ILE A 43 -13.66 1.23 -4.80
C ILE A 43 -14.43 2.51 -4.55
N LYS A 44 -15.22 2.99 -5.52
CA LYS A 44 -16.10 4.14 -5.30
C LYS A 44 -17.14 3.87 -4.21
N SER A 45 -17.69 2.66 -4.15
CA SER A 45 -18.69 2.25 -3.14
C SER A 45 -18.15 2.21 -1.70
N LEU A 46 -16.82 2.25 -1.54
CA LEU A 46 -16.16 2.35 -0.22
C LEU A 46 -16.17 3.78 0.33
N GLU A 47 -16.48 4.78 -0.51
CA GLU A 47 -16.59 6.19 -0.12
C GLU A 47 -15.33 6.71 0.59
N LEU A 48 -14.15 6.28 0.13
CA LEU A 48 -12.88 6.72 0.68
C LEU A 48 -12.46 8.08 0.11
N PRO A 49 -11.86 8.97 0.92
CA PRO A 49 -11.23 10.19 0.42
C PRO A 49 -10.11 9.89 -0.59
N ASP A 50 -9.89 10.76 -1.58
CA ASP A 50 -8.87 10.54 -2.62
C ASP A 50 -7.45 10.36 -2.04
N TRP A 51 -7.08 11.10 -0.98
CA TRP A 51 -5.78 10.96 -0.31
C TRP A 51 -5.52 9.57 0.30
N VAL A 52 -6.59 8.78 0.50
CA VAL A 52 -6.48 7.39 0.95
C VAL A 52 -6.13 6.46 -0.21
N LEU A 53 -6.68 6.72 -1.40
CA LEU A 53 -6.48 5.90 -2.59
C LEU A 53 -5.16 6.24 -3.29
N ASP A 54 -4.80 7.51 -3.33
CA ASP A 54 -3.59 7.99 -3.99
C ASP A 54 -2.36 7.81 -3.06
N SER A 55 -1.77 6.61 -3.12
CA SER A 55 -0.49 6.28 -2.47
C SER A 55 0.63 7.16 -3.01
N SER A 56 1.35 7.84 -2.11
CA SER A 56 2.48 8.72 -2.45
C SER A 56 3.83 8.03 -2.42
N ILE A 57 3.89 6.74 -2.05
CA ILE A 57 5.14 6.04 -1.76
C ILE A 57 5.32 4.92 -2.79
N LYS A 58 5.91 5.26 -3.94
CA LYS A 58 6.65 4.27 -4.72
C LYS A 58 7.98 4.05 -4.00
N LEU A 59 8.20 2.82 -3.55
CA LEU A 59 9.42 2.26 -2.94
C LEU A 59 10.69 3.13 -3.01
N ARG A 60 11.36 3.32 -1.87
CA ARG A 60 12.74 3.80 -1.84
C ARG A 60 13.67 2.57 -1.94
N ILE A 61 14.42 2.47 -3.03
CA ILE A 61 15.57 1.56 -3.13
C ILE A 61 16.56 1.98 -2.03
N PHE A 62 16.93 1.02 -1.18
CA PHE A 62 17.86 1.22 -0.06
C PHE A 62 19.18 1.81 -0.58
N SER A 63 19.64 2.89 0.05
CA SER A 63 20.97 3.47 -0.15
C SER A 63 21.90 2.99 0.96
N ASP A 64 23.13 2.61 0.61
CA ASP A 64 24.14 1.92 1.42
C ASP A 64 24.77 2.73 2.57
N PHE A 65 23.98 3.37 3.46
CA PHE A 65 24.51 4.04 4.66
C PHE A 65 23.76 3.66 5.95
N PRO A 66 24.46 3.47 7.08
CA PRO A 66 23.85 3.02 8.32
C PRO A 66 23.22 4.22 9.06
N ASN A 67 21.94 4.45 8.81
CA ASN A 67 21.03 5.03 9.80
C ASN A 67 19.90 4.03 9.95
N THR A 68 19.69 3.51 11.16
CA THR A 68 18.74 2.41 11.50
C THR A 68 17.44 2.55 10.73
N VAL A 69 17.33 1.81 9.63
CA VAL A 69 16.15 1.83 8.77
C VAL A 69 15.04 1.16 9.55
N ASN A 70 13.96 1.90 9.81
CA ASN A 70 12.74 1.29 10.31
C ASN A 70 12.30 0.28 9.22
N PRO A 71 12.17 -1.02 9.51
CA PRO A 71 11.75 -2.02 8.53
C PRO A 71 10.43 -1.66 7.83
N GLU A 72 9.59 -0.85 8.48
CA GLU A 72 8.36 -0.30 7.90
C GLU A 72 8.63 0.57 6.65
N ASP A 73 9.76 1.28 6.56
CA ASP A 73 10.09 2.15 5.41
C ASP A 73 10.42 1.36 4.12
N ALA A 74 10.54 0.04 4.22
CA ALA A 74 10.84 -0.85 3.11
C ALA A 74 9.62 -1.25 2.26
N LEU A 75 8.41 -1.21 2.83
CA LEU A 75 7.21 -1.71 2.16
C LEU A 75 6.34 -0.55 1.64
N PRO A 76 5.96 -0.54 0.35
CA PRO A 76 5.03 0.44 -0.15
C PRO A 76 3.65 0.22 0.49
N GLU A 77 2.89 1.29 0.69
CA GLU A 77 1.62 1.24 1.42
C GLU A 77 0.59 0.29 0.77
N ASP A 78 0.67 0.15 -0.56
CA ASP A 78 -0.18 -0.75 -1.35
C ASP A 78 0.17 -2.24 -1.15
N ASP A 79 1.36 -2.53 -0.62
CA ASP A 79 1.75 -3.89 -0.22
C ASP A 79 1.19 -4.27 1.16
N ILE A 80 0.86 -3.28 1.99
CA ILE A 80 0.31 -3.50 3.33
C ILE A 80 -1.20 -3.68 3.28
N ALA A 81 -1.90 -2.79 2.57
CA ALA A 81 -3.35 -2.81 2.43
C ALA A 81 -3.76 -2.26 1.07
N SER A 82 -4.47 -3.07 0.29
CA SER A 82 -4.99 -2.71 -1.03
C SER A 82 -6.29 -3.45 -1.33
N TYR A 83 -6.79 -3.30 -2.54
CA TYR A 83 -8.03 -3.91 -2.99
C TYR A 83 -7.84 -4.56 -4.35
N ALA A 84 -8.38 -5.76 -4.53
CA ALA A 84 -8.51 -6.39 -5.83
C ALA A 84 -9.72 -7.34 -5.82
N ASN A 85 -10.35 -7.53 -6.98
CA ASN A 85 -11.44 -8.48 -7.16
C ASN A 85 -12.55 -8.35 -6.10
N GLN A 86 -12.94 -7.11 -5.76
CA GLN A 86 -13.95 -6.79 -4.75
C GLN A 86 -13.63 -7.25 -3.31
N ALA A 87 -12.36 -7.57 -3.03
CA ALA A 87 -11.89 -7.96 -1.72
C ALA A 87 -10.78 -7.03 -1.21
N ARG A 88 -10.59 -7.00 0.11
CA ARG A 88 -9.41 -6.40 0.73
C ARG A 88 -8.24 -7.36 0.64
N ILE A 89 -7.07 -6.85 0.28
CA ILE A 89 -5.80 -7.56 0.38
C ILE A 89 -5.01 -6.98 1.55
N LEU A 90 -4.69 -7.79 2.54
CA LEU A 90 -3.99 -7.38 3.76
C LEU A 90 -2.71 -8.20 3.97
N LEU A 91 -1.64 -7.55 4.44
CA LEU A 91 -0.41 -8.22 4.83
C LEU A 91 -0.47 -8.72 6.29
N ALA A 92 -0.09 -9.96 6.54
CA ALA A 92 0.03 -10.50 7.91
C ALA A 92 1.21 -11.46 8.02
N ALA A 93 1.79 -11.61 9.21
CA ALA A 93 2.89 -12.56 9.42
C ALA A 93 2.42 -13.96 9.83
N SER A 94 1.21 -14.09 10.42
CA SER A 94 0.74 -15.36 10.98
C SER A 94 -0.78 -15.57 10.93
N PRO A 95 -1.29 -16.82 10.95
CA PRO A 95 -2.73 -17.10 11.07
C PRO A 95 -3.36 -16.52 12.33
N ALA A 96 -2.62 -16.46 13.45
CA ALA A 96 -3.09 -15.82 14.68
C ALA A 96 -3.31 -14.32 14.47
N ALA A 97 -2.34 -13.62 13.88
CA ALA A 97 -2.47 -12.22 13.52
C ALA A 97 -3.57 -11.99 12.48
N MET A 98 -3.68 -12.83 11.43
CA MET A 98 -4.75 -12.74 10.42
C MET A 98 -6.13 -12.74 11.06
N LYS A 99 -6.37 -13.67 11.99
CA LYS A 99 -7.64 -13.77 12.71
C LYS A 99 -7.94 -12.50 13.49
N ASP A 100 -6.96 -11.95 14.19
CA ASP A 100 -7.14 -10.74 14.98
C ASP A 100 -7.30 -9.48 14.12
N ILE A 101 -6.48 -9.36 13.07
CA ILE A 101 -6.59 -8.30 12.05
C ILE A 101 -7.98 -8.32 11.43
N TYR A 102 -8.49 -9.49 11.03
CA TYR A 102 -9.81 -9.58 10.41
C TYR A 102 -10.92 -9.17 11.38
N LYS A 103 -10.87 -9.66 12.62
CA LYS A 103 -11.82 -9.25 13.66
C LYS A 103 -11.79 -7.75 13.92
N MET A 104 -10.59 -7.17 14.03
CA MET A 104 -10.42 -5.72 14.25
C MET A 104 -10.85 -4.90 13.04
N ALA A 105 -10.63 -5.41 11.82
CA ALA A 105 -10.96 -4.71 10.59
C ALA A 105 -12.47 -4.67 10.33
N GLY A 106 -13.22 -5.63 10.88
CA GLY A 106 -14.65 -5.78 10.61
C GLY A 106 -14.92 -6.09 9.14
N CYS A 107 -16.17 -5.92 8.70
CA CYS A 107 -16.58 -6.15 7.32
C CYS A 107 -16.46 -4.90 6.43
N LEU A 108 -16.35 -5.11 5.11
CA LEU A 108 -16.33 -4.04 4.12
C LEU A 108 -17.58 -3.16 4.13
N ASP A 109 -18.73 -3.72 4.53
CA ASP A 109 -19.97 -2.97 4.68
C ASP A 109 -20.01 -2.04 5.89
N GLY A 110 -18.99 -2.10 6.77
CA GLY A 110 -18.82 -1.31 7.99
C GLY A 110 -19.37 -1.98 9.24
N SER A 111 -20.01 -3.13 9.13
CA SER A 111 -20.51 -3.89 10.27
C SER A 111 -19.43 -4.77 10.91
N GLU A 112 -19.67 -5.19 12.14
CA GLU A 112 -18.75 -6.09 12.85
C GLU A 112 -18.74 -7.49 12.20
N LEU A 113 -17.55 -8.10 12.16
CA LEU A 113 -17.38 -9.50 11.79
C LEU A 113 -17.91 -10.38 12.94
N VAL A 114 -18.93 -11.19 12.68
CA VAL A 114 -19.53 -12.08 13.70
C VAL A 114 -18.92 -13.47 13.71
N GLY A 115 -18.37 -13.93 12.59
CA GLY A 115 -17.76 -15.24 12.50
C GLY A 115 -16.90 -15.43 11.25
N ILE A 116 -15.92 -16.34 11.35
CA ILE A 116 -15.08 -16.78 10.23
C ILE A 116 -15.57 -18.17 9.84
N ARG A 117 -15.95 -18.33 8.57
CA ARG A 117 -16.46 -19.61 8.03
C ARG A 117 -15.35 -20.59 7.70
N GLY A 118 -14.19 -20.08 7.32
CA GLY A 118 -13.03 -20.86 6.93
C GLY A 118 -12.10 -20.04 6.06
N ASN A 119 -11.04 -20.70 5.60
CA ASN A 119 -10.06 -20.13 4.70
C ASN A 119 -9.68 -21.11 3.59
N LYS A 120 -9.10 -20.59 2.50
CA LYS A 120 -8.60 -21.36 1.36
C LYS A 120 -7.29 -20.75 0.90
N ILE A 121 -6.27 -21.59 0.75
CA ILE A 121 -5.00 -21.21 0.12
C ILE A 121 -5.15 -21.32 -1.41
N THR A 122 -4.72 -20.30 -2.13
CA THR A 122 -4.72 -20.26 -3.60
C THR A 122 -3.40 -20.75 -4.19
N ASP A 123 -3.38 -21.00 -5.50
CA ASP A 123 -2.16 -21.39 -6.22
C ASP A 123 -1.10 -20.27 -6.21
N ALA A 124 -1.51 -19.02 -5.99
CA ALA A 124 -0.64 -17.86 -5.82
C ALA A 124 -0.10 -17.72 -4.37
N GLN A 125 -0.28 -18.74 -3.52
CA GLN A 125 0.10 -18.75 -2.11
C GLN A 125 -0.56 -17.65 -1.26
N GLU A 126 -1.71 -17.14 -1.71
CA GLU A 126 -2.55 -16.23 -0.93
C GLU A 126 -3.50 -17.02 -0.04
N ASP A 127 -3.70 -16.57 1.20
CA ASP A 127 -4.65 -17.19 2.13
C ASP A 127 -5.96 -16.39 2.17
N VAL A 128 -7.01 -16.93 1.58
CA VAL A 128 -8.30 -16.25 1.42
C VAL A 128 -9.25 -16.67 2.52
N TRP A 129 -9.70 -15.70 3.32
CA TRP A 129 -10.57 -15.92 4.47
C TRP A 129 -11.98 -15.42 4.19
N PHE A 130 -12.98 -16.19 4.63
CA PHE A 130 -14.39 -15.89 4.42
C PHE A 130 -15.08 -15.61 5.75
N GLY A 131 -15.71 -14.44 5.86
CA GLY A 131 -16.40 -13.95 7.04
C GLY A 131 -17.90 -13.84 6.87
N ILE A 132 -18.62 -13.81 8.00
CA ILE A 132 -20.03 -13.40 8.08
C ILE A 132 -20.08 -12.11 8.90
N CYS A 133 -20.82 -11.15 8.38
CA CYS A 133 -21.00 -9.82 8.95
C CYS A 133 -22.27 -9.75 9.79
N ARG A 134 -22.33 -8.81 10.75
CA ARG A 134 -23.54 -8.58 11.55
C ARG A 134 -24.77 -8.22 10.68
N SER A 135 -24.55 -7.60 9.52
CA SER A 135 -25.59 -7.34 8.53
C SER A 135 -26.19 -8.59 7.87
N GLY A 136 -25.55 -9.75 8.03
CA GLY A 136 -25.85 -10.99 7.29
C GLY A 136 -25.09 -11.11 5.97
N ALA A 137 -24.36 -10.08 5.55
CA ALA A 137 -23.50 -10.14 4.37
C ALA A 137 -22.32 -11.10 4.58
N GLN A 138 -21.78 -11.60 3.46
CA GLN A 138 -20.50 -12.30 3.47
C GLN A 138 -19.40 -11.29 3.16
N ASP A 139 -18.25 -11.47 3.81
CA ASP A 139 -17.05 -10.68 3.56
C ASP A 139 -15.90 -11.60 3.18
N THR A 140 -14.96 -11.09 2.40
CA THR A 140 -13.77 -11.82 1.98
C THR A 140 -12.55 -10.93 2.15
N VAL A 141 -11.52 -11.49 2.77
CA VAL A 141 -10.20 -10.88 2.90
C VAL A 141 -9.18 -11.84 2.33
N VAL A 142 -8.29 -11.32 1.49
CA VAL A 142 -7.13 -12.03 0.98
C VAL A 142 -5.94 -11.63 1.82
N PHE A 143 -5.35 -12.57 2.54
CA PHE A 143 -4.11 -12.34 3.26
C PHE A 143 -2.91 -12.70 2.38
N ARG A 144 -2.02 -11.73 2.18
CA ARG A 144 -0.64 -11.98 1.76
C ARG A 144 0.17 -12.29 3.01
N VAL A 145 0.82 -13.44 3.01
CA VAL A 145 1.56 -13.93 4.18
C VAL A 145 3.04 -13.71 3.93
N PHE A 146 3.69 -12.92 4.79
CA PHE A 146 5.09 -12.57 4.59
C PHE A 146 6.02 -13.77 4.82
N ASP A 147 5.76 -14.58 5.85
CA ASP A 147 6.62 -15.70 6.25
C ASP A 147 5.79 -16.85 6.85
N MET A 148 5.09 -17.57 5.98
CA MET A 148 4.19 -18.65 6.37
C MET A 148 4.96 -19.80 7.01
N GLY A 149 4.57 -20.21 8.22
CA GLY A 149 5.20 -21.33 8.94
C GLY A 149 6.38 -20.94 9.82
N ASN A 150 6.67 -19.65 9.97
CA ASN A 150 7.65 -19.18 10.94
C ASN A 150 7.08 -19.19 12.37
N ASP A 151 7.29 -20.31 13.07
CA ASP A 151 6.86 -20.52 14.46
C ASP A 151 7.38 -19.44 15.43
N GLN A 152 8.53 -18.83 15.14
CA GLN A 152 9.09 -17.78 16.00
C GLN A 152 8.26 -16.51 15.90
N LEU A 153 7.84 -16.12 14.70
CA LEU A 153 6.96 -14.97 14.49
C LEU A 153 5.58 -15.21 15.12
N TYR A 154 5.08 -16.44 15.10
CA TYR A 154 3.80 -16.80 15.71
C TYR A 154 3.86 -16.60 17.22
N ARG A 155 4.89 -17.16 17.87
CA ARG A 155 5.09 -16.99 19.31
C ARG A 155 5.37 -15.54 19.67
N LEU A 156 6.16 -14.82 18.87
CA LEU A 156 6.41 -13.39 19.08
C LEU A 156 5.10 -12.60 19.14
N TYR A 157 4.17 -12.87 18.21
CA TYR A 157 2.87 -12.21 18.19
C TYR A 157 2.08 -12.47 19.48
N GLU A 158 1.88 -13.74 19.83
CA GLU A 158 1.07 -14.14 20.99
C GLU A 158 1.71 -13.75 22.33
N ASP A 159 3.01 -14.00 22.48
CA ASP A 159 3.72 -13.84 23.75
C ASP A 159 4.14 -12.41 24.03
N GLU A 160 4.39 -11.61 23.00
CA GLU A 160 4.95 -10.27 23.13
C GLU A 160 4.09 -9.18 22.49
N LEU A 161 3.76 -9.27 21.20
CA LEU A 161 3.14 -8.15 20.47
C LEU A 161 1.73 -7.83 20.96
N VAL A 162 0.93 -8.85 21.30
CA VAL A 162 -0.39 -8.63 21.92
C VAL A 162 -0.26 -7.91 23.26
N LYS A 163 0.76 -8.24 24.07
CA LYS A 163 1.00 -7.56 25.35
C LYS A 163 1.47 -6.12 25.13
N ASN A 164 2.37 -5.91 24.17
CA ASN A 164 2.82 -4.59 23.76
C ASN A 164 1.64 -3.72 23.31
N TRP A 165 0.65 -4.31 22.63
CA TRP A 165 -0.57 -3.61 22.23
C TRP A 165 -1.41 -3.16 23.42
N GLU A 166 -1.69 -4.08 24.34
CA GLU A 166 -2.44 -3.77 25.55
C GLU A 166 -1.73 -2.71 26.42
N GLU A 167 -0.40 -2.80 26.52
CA GLU A 167 0.40 -1.82 27.24
C GLU A 167 0.42 -0.45 26.53
N SER A 168 0.53 -0.42 25.21
CA SER A 168 0.46 0.81 24.42
C SER A 168 -0.84 1.57 24.70
N LYS A 169 -1.99 0.87 24.67
CA LYS A 169 -3.31 1.46 24.97
C LYS A 169 -3.39 2.09 26.36
N LYS A 170 -2.75 1.50 27.37
CA LYS A 170 -2.73 2.04 28.74
C LYS A 170 -1.91 3.32 28.86
N ASN A 171 -0.88 3.48 28.03
CA ASN A 171 0.07 4.58 28.12
C ASN A 171 -0.28 5.81 27.26
N ILE A 172 -1.37 5.78 26.49
CA ILE A 172 -1.75 6.86 25.55
C ILE A 172 -1.77 8.24 26.21
N ASN A 173 -2.30 8.34 27.42
CA ASN A 173 -2.47 9.62 28.12
C ASN A 173 -1.37 9.90 29.16
N THR A 174 -0.68 8.88 29.66
CA THR A 174 0.32 9.00 30.74
C THR A 174 1.75 9.06 30.22
N ASN A 175 2.06 8.31 29.16
CA ASN A 175 3.37 8.26 28.53
C ASN A 175 3.22 8.03 27.01
N PRO A 176 2.86 9.08 26.24
CA PRO A 176 2.58 8.95 24.82
C PRO A 176 3.78 8.43 24.02
N ASP A 177 5.01 8.77 24.41
CA ASP A 177 6.22 8.28 23.74
C ASP A 177 6.37 6.76 23.90
N LYS A 178 6.07 6.23 25.09
CA LYS A 178 6.04 4.78 25.31
C LYS A 178 4.93 4.13 24.48
N ALA A 179 3.75 4.75 24.40
CA ALA A 179 2.67 4.25 23.57
C ALA A 179 3.07 4.18 22.08
N ILE A 180 3.74 5.22 21.55
CA ILE A 180 4.28 5.25 20.19
C ILE A 180 5.28 4.11 19.98
N ARG A 181 6.28 3.94 20.85
CA ARG A 181 7.30 2.90 20.68
C ARG A 181 6.69 1.49 20.64
N LEU A 182 5.76 1.20 21.55
CA LEU A 182 5.09 -0.10 21.59
C LEU A 182 4.18 -0.32 20.37
N ALA A 183 3.50 0.73 19.89
CA ALA A 183 2.68 0.64 18.69
C ALA A 183 3.52 0.47 17.41
N ASN A 184 4.69 1.13 17.34
CA ASN A 184 5.65 0.95 16.24
C ASN A 184 6.13 -0.50 16.15
N ARG A 185 6.52 -1.09 17.29
CA ARG A 185 6.93 -2.51 17.32
C ARG A 185 5.85 -3.46 16.79
N ILE A 186 4.57 -3.14 16.99
CA ILE A 186 3.49 -3.93 16.41
C ILE A 186 3.45 -3.78 14.90
N VAL A 187 3.46 -2.56 14.35
CA VAL A 187 3.34 -2.35 12.89
C VAL A 187 4.60 -2.73 12.12
N GLU A 188 5.75 -2.84 12.79
CA GLU A 188 6.98 -3.43 12.23
C GLU A 188 6.83 -4.93 11.95
N HIS A 189 6.06 -5.65 12.77
CA HIS A 189 5.85 -7.10 12.64
C HIS A 189 4.49 -7.48 12.02
N GLU A 190 3.46 -6.66 12.24
CA GLU A 190 2.12 -6.82 11.70
C GLU A 190 1.66 -5.51 11.04
N PRO A 191 2.14 -5.23 9.81
CA PRO A 191 1.96 -3.92 9.19
C PRO A 191 0.50 -3.54 8.93
N SER A 192 -0.41 -4.51 8.81
CA SER A 192 -1.84 -4.25 8.64
C SER A 192 -2.65 -4.23 9.95
N HIS A 193 -1.99 -4.19 11.12
CA HIS A 193 -2.68 -4.15 12.41
C HIS A 193 -3.54 -2.87 12.56
N PRO A 194 -4.89 -2.93 12.51
CA PRO A 194 -5.73 -1.75 12.37
C PRO A 194 -5.66 -0.81 13.59
N GLY A 195 -5.66 -1.41 14.79
CA GLY A 195 -5.62 -0.67 16.06
C GLY A 195 -4.35 0.18 16.22
N ALA A 196 -3.18 -0.43 16.04
CA ALA A 196 -1.88 0.24 16.08
C ALA A 196 -1.76 1.33 15.02
N ARG A 197 -2.19 1.08 13.78
CA ARG A 197 -2.24 2.10 12.70
C ARG A 197 -3.05 3.31 13.10
N ARG A 198 -4.28 3.10 13.58
CA ARG A 198 -5.14 4.19 14.06
C ARG A 198 -4.49 4.97 15.21
N LEU A 199 -3.88 4.26 16.16
CA LEU A 199 -3.25 4.87 17.32
C LEU A 199 -2.04 5.75 16.92
N LEU A 200 -1.15 5.22 16.08
CA LEU A 200 0.01 5.96 15.56
C LEU A 200 -0.43 7.18 14.77
N GLY A 201 -1.46 7.06 13.92
CA GLY A 201 -2.06 8.18 13.22
C GLY A 201 -2.48 9.30 14.19
N SER A 202 -3.17 8.94 15.28
CA SER A 202 -3.59 9.89 16.31
C SER A 202 -2.42 10.50 17.08
N LEU A 203 -1.45 9.71 17.51
CA LEU A 203 -0.33 10.19 18.33
C LEU A 203 0.61 11.08 17.51
N TYR A 204 0.90 10.71 16.26
CA TYR A 204 1.69 11.54 15.36
C TYR A 204 0.98 12.83 14.96
N LEU A 205 -0.34 12.80 14.78
CA LEU A 205 -1.08 14.03 14.56
C LEU A 205 -0.98 14.98 15.76
N LYS A 206 -1.08 14.45 16.99
CA LYS A 206 -0.95 15.25 18.22
C LYS A 206 0.44 15.84 18.40
N SER A 207 1.50 15.14 17.98
CA SER A 207 2.88 15.64 18.04
C SER A 207 3.26 16.54 16.86
N GLY A 208 2.35 16.74 15.89
CA GLY A 208 2.61 17.56 14.70
C GLY A 208 3.36 16.83 13.57
N TYR A 209 3.63 15.52 13.71
CA TYR A 209 4.28 14.73 12.67
C TYR A 209 3.29 14.32 11.57
N CYS A 210 2.98 15.26 10.67
CA CYS A 210 1.94 15.09 9.66
C CYS A 210 2.19 13.94 8.68
N VAL A 211 3.42 13.72 8.23
CA VAL A 211 3.73 12.65 7.28
C VAL A 211 3.42 11.28 7.88
N GLY A 212 3.88 11.02 9.10
CA GLY A 212 3.58 9.78 9.81
C GLY A 212 2.10 9.62 10.14
N ALA A 213 1.42 10.72 10.48
CA ALA A 213 -0.01 10.71 10.75
C ALA A 213 -0.83 10.31 9.52
N VAL A 214 -0.57 10.96 8.37
CA VAL A 214 -1.26 10.67 7.10
C VAL A 214 -1.02 9.24 6.66
N ARG A 215 0.23 8.77 6.66
CA ARG A 215 0.59 7.37 6.32
C ARG A 215 -0.22 6.36 7.13
N ASN A 216 -0.21 6.50 8.46
CA ASN A 216 -0.87 5.55 9.35
C ASN A 216 -2.40 5.60 9.23
N TYR A 217 -3.00 6.78 9.11
CA TYR A 217 -4.44 6.89 8.87
C TYR A 217 -4.86 6.40 7.48
N ARG A 218 -4.03 6.61 6.46
CA ARG A 218 -4.28 6.09 5.11
C ARG A 218 -4.39 4.57 5.13
N ILE A 219 -3.39 3.90 5.69
CA ILE A 219 -3.39 2.43 5.83
C ILE A 219 -4.58 1.98 6.67
N TYR A 220 -4.84 2.63 7.81
CA TYR A 220 -6.01 2.32 8.66
C TYR A 220 -7.33 2.39 7.88
N LEU A 221 -7.56 3.44 7.10
CA LEU A 221 -8.79 3.60 6.31
C LEU A 221 -8.85 2.64 5.12
N ARG A 222 -7.72 2.15 4.59
CA ARG A 222 -7.73 1.05 3.60
C ARG A 222 -8.16 -0.27 4.24
N ILE A 223 -7.77 -0.50 5.49
CA ILE A 223 -8.17 -1.72 6.22
C ILE A 223 -9.63 -1.63 6.67
N VAL A 224 -10.06 -0.45 7.15
CA VAL A 224 -11.39 -0.19 7.73
C VAL A 224 -12.09 0.96 6.97
N PRO A 225 -12.50 0.76 5.71
CA PRO A 225 -12.97 1.83 4.84
C PRO A 225 -14.24 2.53 5.32
N ARG A 226 -15.09 1.82 6.06
CA ARG A 226 -16.34 2.36 6.63
C ARG A 226 -16.24 2.60 8.14
N SER A 227 -15.05 2.90 8.64
CA SER A 227 -14.87 3.34 10.03
C SER A 227 -15.75 4.56 10.32
N SER A 228 -16.43 4.55 11.47
CA SER A 228 -17.20 5.70 11.95
C SER A 228 -16.32 6.94 12.21
N GLU A 229 -15.01 6.76 12.30
CA GLU A 229 -14.03 7.83 12.51
C GLU A 229 -13.55 8.49 11.19
N LYS A 230 -13.92 7.95 10.02
CA LYS A 230 -13.44 8.38 8.69
C LYS A 230 -13.54 9.88 8.48
N GLU A 231 -14.74 10.45 8.65
CA GLU A 231 -14.98 11.89 8.43
C GLU A 231 -14.22 12.77 9.41
N LYS A 232 -14.13 12.32 10.68
CA LYS A 232 -13.38 13.03 11.71
C LYS A 232 -11.89 13.04 11.39
N ILE A 233 -11.32 11.90 10.99
CA ILE A 233 -9.92 11.79 10.59
C ILE A 233 -9.64 12.72 9.39
N HIS A 234 -10.49 12.67 8.36
CA HIS A 234 -10.34 13.51 7.18
C HIS A 234 -10.36 15.01 7.54
N ALA A 235 -11.33 15.45 8.34
CA ALA A 235 -11.43 16.84 8.77
C ALA A 235 -10.20 17.29 9.59
N LEU A 236 -9.71 16.44 10.49
CA LEU A 236 -8.52 16.73 11.30
C LEU A 236 -7.26 16.87 10.43
N LEU A 237 -7.04 15.95 9.49
CA LEU A 237 -5.88 16.00 8.60
C LEU A 237 -5.96 17.18 7.64
N LYS A 238 -7.15 17.51 7.11
CA LYS A 238 -7.33 18.69 6.26
C LYS A 238 -7.05 19.98 7.01
N LYS A 239 -7.36 20.04 8.30
CA LYS A 239 -7.08 21.21 9.14
C LYS A 239 -5.60 21.34 9.51
N SER A 240 -4.98 20.24 9.94
CA SER A 240 -3.64 20.29 10.57
C SER A 240 -2.50 19.86 9.65
N CYS A 241 -2.79 19.14 8.57
CA CYS A 241 -1.81 18.45 7.72
C CYS A 241 -2.15 18.53 6.23
N ALA A 242 -2.81 19.60 5.77
CA ALA A 242 -3.32 19.74 4.40
C ALA A 242 -2.25 19.45 3.32
N GLU A 243 -1.03 19.95 3.53
CA GLU A 243 0.10 19.77 2.60
C GLU A 243 0.53 18.31 2.47
N SER A 244 0.43 17.53 3.55
CA SER A 244 0.79 16.11 3.57
C SER A 244 -0.27 15.20 2.96
N LEU A 245 -1.48 15.71 2.69
CA LEU A 245 -2.52 14.95 2.00
C LEU A 245 -2.29 14.86 0.49
N VAL A 246 -1.53 15.79 -0.08
CA VAL A 246 -1.23 15.81 -1.52
C VAL A 246 -0.18 14.73 -1.81
N PRO A 247 -0.47 13.77 -2.70
CA PRO A 247 0.51 12.75 -3.06
C PRO A 247 1.73 13.42 -3.66
N LYS A 248 2.91 13.19 -3.07
CA LYS A 248 4.17 13.61 -3.69
C LYS A 248 4.35 12.83 -4.99
N LYS A 249 4.62 13.53 -6.08
CA LYS A 249 4.98 12.88 -7.35
C LYS A 249 6.20 11.98 -7.09
N PRO A 250 6.26 10.77 -7.66
CA PRO A 250 7.44 9.95 -7.56
C PRO A 250 8.62 10.74 -8.14
N GLU A 251 9.62 11.02 -7.31
CA GLU A 251 10.86 11.62 -7.78
C GLU A 251 11.50 10.64 -8.75
N THR A 252 11.62 11.02 -10.02
CA THR A 252 12.52 10.36 -10.97
C THR A 252 13.93 10.55 -10.41
N LYS A 253 14.46 9.51 -9.76
CA LYS A 253 15.91 9.44 -9.57
C LYS A 253 16.50 9.29 -10.98
N GLU A 254 17.13 10.35 -11.48
CA GLU A 254 18.19 10.18 -12.46
C GLU A 254 19.25 9.31 -11.76
N PHE A 255 19.25 8.02 -12.08
CA PHE A 255 20.44 7.22 -11.86
C PHE A 255 21.51 7.86 -12.75
N SER A 256 22.37 8.72 -12.20
CA SER A 256 23.64 8.98 -12.86
C SER A 256 24.41 7.67 -12.78
N GLU A 257 24.70 7.05 -13.92
CA GLU A 257 25.59 5.89 -14.02
C GLU A 257 27.02 6.22 -13.60
N ASP A 258 27.31 7.50 -13.33
CA ASP A 258 28.60 7.97 -12.90
C ASP A 258 28.90 7.50 -11.46
N LEU A 259 29.88 6.60 -11.37
CA LEU A 259 30.49 6.19 -10.10
C LEU A 259 30.99 7.42 -9.34
N PRO A 260 30.83 7.49 -8.00
CA PRO A 260 31.43 8.54 -7.21
C PRO A 260 32.95 8.52 -7.43
N THR A 261 33.50 9.56 -8.04
CA THR A 261 34.94 9.75 -8.13
C THR A 261 35.47 10.02 -6.74
N LEU A 262 36.35 9.15 -6.27
CA LEU A 262 37.12 9.28 -5.03
C LEU A 262 38.16 10.39 -5.14
N GLU A 263 37.75 11.63 -5.39
CA GLU A 263 38.64 12.78 -5.30
C GLU A 263 37.87 13.95 -4.72
N GLU A 264 37.76 13.98 -3.38
CA GLU A 264 37.76 15.21 -2.59
C GLU A 264 37.94 14.88 -1.09
N THR A 265 38.92 14.02 -0.79
CA THR A 265 39.65 14.12 0.48
C THR A 265 41.01 14.72 0.15
N GLY A 266 41.10 16.04 0.15
CA GLY A 266 42.37 16.72 -0.11
C GLY A 266 42.28 18.22 -0.27
N SER A 267 42.00 18.94 0.83
CA SER A 267 42.68 20.18 1.27
C SER A 267 42.07 20.70 2.56
#